data_AF-A0A0A9X6L3-F1
#
_entry.id   AF-A0A0A9X6L3-F1
#
_cell.length_a   1.000
_cell.length_b   1.000
_cell.length_c   1.000
_cell.angle_alpha   90.00
_cell.angle_beta   90.00
_cell.angle_gamma   90.00
#
_symmetry.space_group_name_H-M   'P 1'
#
loop_
_entity.id
_entity.type
_entity.pdbx_description
1 polymer ?
#
loop_
_entity_poly.entity_id
_entity_poly.type
_entity_poly.pdbx_seq_one_letter_code
_entity_poly.pdbx_strand_id
1 'polypeptide(L)'
;MYGTVKGMLENFMTIVERYGFIPNGGRVYYLMRSQPPLLTAMVDSYIQATNDYEFLDRHIGTLEKELHFWLSNHTTLVEKDGKEYTLARYYDMSSGPRPESYREDIHSAAIFKTEEEKDDFYSQLKAAAESGWDFSSRWFILNGTNQGNLTSTKVKKIIPVDLNAMIYWNADLLSKFYKKLGNTVKAIEYGLLAAEWLEAVEKILWHEEVGAWLDYDLINQMKRDYFYPSNLAPLWTGCYDPARKAYYLGHLLEYLRRSKVMVNEGALPTTLEHSGEQWDYPNAWAPNQAIIIQGLQRLGTREAEEMAAQLASKWVYTNYRGFEETGKMFEKYNSELVGSGGGGGEYAPQEGFGWTNGVIFELLDYYGRYFRSTNRVGNKRG
;
A
#
# COMPACT_ATOMS: atom_id res chain seq x y z
N MET A 1 10.06 21.65 -0.21
CA MET A 1 10.53 21.72 1.20
C MET A 1 11.64 20.68 1.44
N TYR A 2 12.79 20.81 0.76
CA TYR A 2 13.80 19.73 0.77
C TYR A 2 14.48 19.52 2.13
N GLY A 3 14.72 20.58 2.90
CA GLY A 3 15.31 20.47 4.25
C GLY A 3 14.43 19.69 5.23
N THR A 4 13.11 19.86 5.18
CA THR A 4 12.17 19.08 5.99
C THR A 4 12.19 17.60 5.61
N VAL A 5 12.21 17.29 4.32
CA VAL A 5 12.30 15.90 3.83
C VAL A 5 13.60 15.25 4.29
N LYS A 6 14.74 15.94 4.14
CA LYS A 6 16.04 15.43 4.60
C LYS A 6 16.03 15.12 6.10
N GLY A 7 15.53 16.04 6.94
CA GLY A 7 15.44 15.81 8.38
C GLY A 7 14.52 14.63 8.76
N MET A 8 13.42 14.43 8.03
CA MET A 8 12.56 13.25 8.21
C MET A 8 13.28 11.94 7.84
N LEU A 9 14.01 11.94 6.73
CA LEU A 9 14.81 10.77 6.33
C LEU A 9 15.91 10.48 7.37
N GLU A 10 16.63 11.49 7.87
CA GLU A 10 17.64 11.33 8.92
C GLU A 10 17.06 10.77 10.23
N ASN A 11 15.82 11.16 10.59
CA ASN A 11 15.10 10.55 11.70
C ASN A 11 14.84 9.07 11.45
N PHE A 12 14.34 8.69 10.27
CA PHE A 12 14.14 7.29 9.92
C PHE A 12 15.45 6.51 9.89
N MET A 13 16.54 7.07 9.36
CA MET A 13 17.85 6.42 9.38
C MET A 13 18.30 6.14 10.82
N THR A 14 18.14 7.10 11.73
CA THR A 14 18.48 6.93 13.14
C THR A 14 17.67 5.82 13.81
N ILE A 15 16.38 5.72 13.45
CA ILE A 15 15.46 4.69 13.95
C ILE A 15 15.86 3.30 13.45
N VAL A 16 16.09 3.15 12.14
CA VAL A 16 16.54 1.88 11.55
C VAL A 16 17.91 1.48 12.09
N GLU A 17 18.82 2.42 12.30
CA GLU A 17 20.10 2.09 12.91
C GLU A 17 19.96 1.56 14.34
N ARG A 18 19.03 2.12 15.12
CA ARG A 18 18.80 1.71 16.50
C ARG A 18 18.01 0.40 16.63
N TYR A 19 16.99 0.20 15.81
CA TYR A 19 16.00 -0.89 15.99
C TYR A 19 16.01 -1.93 14.86
N GLY A 20 16.69 -1.65 13.74
CA GLY A 20 16.77 -2.52 12.57
C GLY A 20 15.66 -2.28 11.53
N PHE A 21 14.62 -1.52 11.88
CA PHE A 21 13.47 -1.24 11.02
C PHE A 21 12.75 0.05 11.46
N ILE A 22 11.84 0.58 10.64
CA ILE A 22 10.94 1.66 11.03
C ILE A 22 9.72 1.08 11.77
N PRO A 23 9.53 1.35 13.08
CA PRO A 23 8.32 0.94 13.77
C PRO A 23 7.11 1.71 13.25
N ASN A 24 5.92 1.15 13.44
CA ASN A 24 4.64 1.73 13.01
C ASN A 24 4.49 3.24 13.36
N GLY A 25 5.03 3.65 14.51
CA GLY A 25 5.20 5.06 14.86
C GLY A 25 6.24 5.28 15.95
N GLY A 26 6.55 6.54 16.27
CA GLY A 26 7.54 6.94 17.28
C GLY A 26 7.10 6.73 18.73
N ARG A 27 6.70 5.50 19.09
CA ARG A 27 6.25 5.10 20.43
C ARG A 27 6.80 3.71 20.78
N VAL A 28 7.11 3.48 22.05
CA VAL A 28 7.73 2.23 22.53
C VAL A 28 6.89 1.00 22.23
N TYR A 29 5.56 1.09 22.33
CA TYR A 29 4.65 -0.03 22.04
C TYR A 29 4.54 -0.40 20.56
N TYR A 30 5.17 0.35 19.66
CA TYR A 30 5.31 0.02 18.24
C TYR A 30 6.62 -0.71 17.91
N LEU A 31 7.53 -0.92 18.86
CA LEU A 31 8.81 -1.61 18.61
C LEU A 31 8.68 -3.10 18.28
N MET A 32 7.47 -3.64 18.21
CA MET A 32 7.22 -5.03 17.83
C MET A 32 6.67 -5.18 16.41
N ARG A 33 6.33 -4.08 15.72
CA ARG A 33 5.73 -4.10 14.38
C ARG A 33 6.13 -2.88 13.55
N SER A 34 6.25 -3.10 12.25
CA SER A 34 6.63 -2.09 11.27
C SER A 34 5.41 -1.35 10.67
N GLN A 35 5.59 -0.76 9.50
CA GLN A 35 4.56 -0.33 8.55
C GLN A 35 5.04 -0.60 7.10
N PRO A 36 4.20 -0.47 6.05
CA PRO A 36 4.61 -0.74 4.67
C PRO A 36 5.96 -0.05 4.29
N PRO A 37 6.96 -0.80 3.78
CA PRO A 37 8.35 -0.34 3.75
C PRO A 37 8.66 0.58 2.58
N LEU A 38 8.54 1.90 2.82
CA LEU A 38 8.70 2.93 1.81
C LEU A 38 9.99 3.76 1.94
N LEU A 39 10.87 3.49 2.92
CA LEU A 39 12.06 4.34 3.16
C LEU A 39 12.95 4.49 1.92
N THR A 40 13.27 3.38 1.25
CA THR A 40 14.11 3.39 0.04
C THR A 40 13.45 4.21 -1.08
N ALA A 41 12.13 4.13 -1.23
CA ALA A 41 11.37 4.95 -2.18
C ALA A 41 11.34 6.43 -1.78
N MET A 42 11.25 6.75 -0.48
CA MET A 42 11.36 8.12 0.01
C MET A 42 12.76 8.70 -0.28
N VAL A 43 13.82 7.91 -0.11
CA VAL A 43 15.18 8.31 -0.50
C VAL A 43 15.28 8.50 -2.01
N ASP A 44 14.72 7.61 -2.82
CA ASP A 44 14.70 7.76 -4.28
C ASP A 44 14.07 9.08 -4.71
N SER A 45 12.89 9.42 -4.17
CA SER A 45 12.22 10.69 -4.43
C SER A 45 13.08 11.90 -4.02
N TYR A 46 13.70 11.84 -2.84
CA TYR A 46 14.62 12.90 -2.37
C TYR A 46 15.84 13.07 -3.28
N ILE A 47 16.46 11.96 -3.70
CA ILE A 47 17.65 11.99 -4.57
C ILE A 47 17.29 12.49 -5.97
N GLN A 48 16.16 12.09 -6.53
CA GLN A 48 15.70 12.61 -7.83
C GLN A 48 15.47 14.13 -7.78
N ALA A 49 14.99 14.66 -6.67
CA ALA A 49 14.73 16.09 -6.51
C ALA A 49 16.00 16.92 -6.21
N THR A 50 17.02 16.33 -5.60
CA THR A 50 18.16 17.10 -5.03
C THR A 50 19.53 16.74 -5.59
N ASN A 51 19.67 15.55 -6.18
CA ASN A 51 20.96 14.95 -6.55
C ASN A 51 21.96 14.83 -5.38
N ASP A 52 21.49 14.75 -4.13
CA ASP A 52 22.31 14.64 -2.92
C ASP A 52 22.89 13.21 -2.76
N TYR A 53 23.79 12.82 -3.67
CA TYR A 53 24.39 11.48 -3.66
C TYR A 53 25.32 11.22 -2.48
N GLU A 54 25.80 12.27 -1.80
CA GLU A 54 26.55 12.14 -0.55
C GLU A 54 25.64 11.62 0.58
N PHE A 55 24.39 12.10 0.65
CA PHE A 55 23.39 11.55 1.56
C PHE A 55 23.13 10.07 1.27
N LEU A 56 23.00 9.71 -0.01
CA LEU A 56 22.81 8.31 -0.42
C LEU A 56 23.99 7.43 0.02
N ASP A 57 25.22 7.83 -0.29
CA ASP A 57 26.43 7.08 0.06
C ASP A 57 26.54 6.84 1.58
N ARG A 58 26.22 7.87 2.38
CA ARG A 58 26.23 7.79 3.84
C ARG A 58 25.20 6.80 4.42
N HIS A 59 24.05 6.65 3.78
CA HIS A 59 22.89 5.95 4.35
C HIS A 59 22.48 4.67 3.63
N ILE A 60 23.18 4.29 2.55
CA ILE A 60 22.80 3.10 1.77
C ILE A 60 22.81 1.81 2.59
N GLY A 61 23.75 1.66 3.53
CA GLY A 61 23.77 0.52 4.45
C GLY A 61 22.57 0.47 5.39
N THR A 62 22.00 1.62 5.77
CA THR A 62 20.78 1.69 6.57
C THR A 62 19.56 1.23 5.78
N LEU A 63 19.48 1.56 4.49
CA LEU A 63 18.43 1.07 3.59
C LEU A 63 18.48 -0.44 3.42
N GLU A 64 19.68 -1.01 3.24
CA GLU A 64 19.87 -2.46 3.23
C GLU A 64 19.40 -3.10 4.53
N LYS A 65 19.75 -2.51 5.67
CA LYS A 65 19.39 -3.01 7.00
C LYS A 65 17.88 -3.16 7.16
N GLU A 66 17.10 -2.18 6.71
CA GLU A 66 15.64 -2.28 6.74
C GLU A 66 15.12 -3.37 5.79
N LEU A 67 15.61 -3.46 4.55
CA LEU A 67 15.20 -4.53 3.65
C LEU A 67 15.51 -5.92 4.23
N HIS A 68 16.69 -6.10 4.84
CA HIS A 68 17.06 -7.33 5.51
C HIS A 68 16.15 -7.70 6.68
N PHE A 69 15.63 -6.71 7.43
CA PHE A 69 14.63 -6.97 8.46
C PHE A 69 13.39 -7.67 7.87
N TRP A 70 12.86 -7.17 6.75
CA TRP A 70 11.70 -7.78 6.10
C TRP A 70 12.00 -9.17 5.54
N LEU A 71 13.15 -9.33 4.87
CA LEU A 71 13.53 -10.63 4.29
C LEU A 71 13.72 -11.70 5.37
N SER A 72 14.21 -11.33 6.55
CA SER A 72 14.52 -12.27 7.64
C SER A 72 13.33 -12.61 8.53
N ASN A 73 12.39 -11.68 8.72
CA ASN A 73 11.34 -11.82 9.74
C ASN A 73 9.93 -11.98 9.17
N HIS A 74 9.71 -11.58 7.91
CA HIS A 74 8.38 -11.45 7.32
C HIS A 74 8.15 -12.36 6.12
N THR A 75 9.07 -13.28 5.81
CA THR A 75 8.97 -14.17 4.65
C THR A 75 8.38 -15.54 4.97
N THR A 76 7.81 -16.16 3.95
CA THR A 76 7.32 -17.54 3.97
C THR A 76 7.44 -18.13 2.56
N LEU A 77 7.46 -19.46 2.48
CA LEU A 77 7.46 -20.19 1.21
C LEU A 77 6.04 -20.46 0.73
N VAL A 78 5.83 -20.37 -0.58
CA VAL A 78 4.63 -20.80 -1.29
C VAL A 78 5.04 -21.72 -2.42
N GLU A 79 4.57 -22.97 -2.40
CA GLU A 79 4.80 -23.93 -3.48
C GLU A 79 3.80 -23.70 -4.61
N LYS A 80 4.29 -23.66 -5.85
CA LYS A 80 3.47 -23.73 -7.05
C LYS A 80 4.18 -24.48 -8.16
N ASP A 81 3.48 -25.44 -8.76
CA ASP A 81 3.98 -26.26 -9.87
C ASP A 81 5.34 -26.95 -9.57
N GLY A 82 5.54 -27.39 -8.31
CA GLY A 82 6.78 -28.05 -7.86
C GLY A 82 7.97 -27.12 -7.64
N LYS A 83 7.78 -25.79 -7.69
CA LYS A 83 8.78 -24.78 -7.32
C LYS A 83 8.31 -23.99 -6.10
N GLU A 84 9.20 -23.79 -5.14
CA GLU A 84 8.95 -22.92 -3.99
C GLU A 84 9.34 -21.48 -4.33
N TYR A 85 8.47 -20.55 -3.95
CA TYR A 85 8.68 -19.11 -4.09
C TYR A 85 8.67 -18.46 -2.70
N THR A 86 9.66 -17.60 -2.44
CA THR A 86 9.71 -16.82 -1.20
C THR A 86 8.92 -15.53 -1.38
N LEU A 87 7.98 -15.26 -0.48
CA LEU A 87 7.14 -14.07 -0.47
C LEU A 87 7.01 -13.51 0.95
N ALA A 88 6.77 -12.21 1.05
CA ALA A 88 6.57 -11.51 2.31
C ALA A 88 5.10 -11.47 2.74
N ARG A 89 4.87 -11.40 4.05
CA ARG A 89 3.57 -11.19 4.70
C ARG A 89 3.75 -10.29 5.92
N TYR A 90 2.70 -9.56 6.28
CA TYR A 90 2.69 -8.87 7.58
C TYR A 90 2.61 -9.89 8.71
N TYR A 91 3.42 -9.68 9.75
CA TYR A 91 3.66 -10.72 10.75
C TYR A 91 4.12 -10.12 12.07
N ASP A 92 3.35 -10.37 13.13
CA ASP A 92 3.68 -10.02 14.51
C ASP A 92 3.57 -11.28 15.37
N MET A 93 4.56 -11.58 16.20
CA MET A 93 4.55 -12.73 17.13
C MET A 93 4.49 -12.32 18.60
N SER A 94 4.27 -11.02 18.88
CA SER A 94 4.14 -10.58 20.26
C SER A 94 2.83 -11.10 20.86
N SER A 95 2.83 -11.33 22.17
CA SER A 95 1.63 -11.75 22.89
C SER A 95 0.83 -10.56 23.43
N GLY A 96 -0.44 -10.80 23.76
CA GLY A 96 -1.33 -9.85 24.39
C GLY A 96 -1.87 -8.75 23.47
N PRO A 97 -2.85 -7.97 23.96
CA PRO A 97 -3.52 -6.91 23.21
C PRO A 97 -2.59 -5.73 22.91
N ARG A 98 -2.94 -4.95 21.89
CA ARG A 98 -2.28 -3.68 21.56
C ARG A 98 -2.39 -2.70 22.74
N PRO A 99 -1.29 -2.13 23.26
CA PRO A 99 -1.38 -1.17 24.36
C PRO A 99 -2.22 0.07 24.05
N GLU A 100 -2.23 0.53 22.80
CA GLU A 100 -2.99 1.71 22.37
C GLU A 100 -4.49 1.47 22.18
N SER A 101 -4.90 0.21 22.02
CA SER A 101 -6.30 -0.23 21.83
C SER A 101 -6.65 -1.36 22.80
N TYR A 102 -6.10 -1.31 24.02
CA TYR A 102 -6.14 -2.45 24.95
C TYR A 102 -7.57 -2.90 25.27
N ARG A 103 -8.48 -1.96 25.52
CA ARG A 103 -9.87 -2.26 25.88
C ARG A 103 -10.61 -2.88 24.70
N GLU A 104 -10.42 -2.33 23.51
CA GLU A 104 -11.05 -2.73 22.26
C GLU A 104 -10.63 -4.16 21.88
N ASP A 105 -9.34 -4.46 21.99
CA ASP A 105 -8.77 -5.79 21.72
C ASP A 105 -9.32 -6.83 22.71
N ILE A 106 -9.25 -6.56 24.03
CA ILE A 106 -9.76 -7.47 25.06
C ILE A 106 -11.25 -7.75 24.86
N HIS A 107 -12.05 -6.71 24.57
CA HIS A 107 -13.48 -6.86 24.34
C HIS A 107 -13.79 -7.70 23.10
N SER A 108 -13.09 -7.44 22.00
CA SER A 108 -13.24 -8.21 20.74
C SER A 108 -12.82 -9.67 20.90
N ALA A 109 -11.82 -9.94 21.75
CA ALA A 109 -11.32 -11.28 22.02
C ALA A 109 -12.21 -12.10 22.98
N ALA A 110 -13.24 -11.50 23.59
CA ALA A 110 -14.07 -12.16 24.60
C ALA A 110 -14.85 -13.38 24.07
N ILE A 111 -15.01 -13.50 22.74
CA ILE A 111 -15.65 -14.66 22.10
C ILE A 111 -14.77 -15.92 22.13
N PHE A 112 -13.44 -15.76 22.20
CA PHE A 112 -12.49 -16.86 22.21
C PHE A 112 -12.37 -17.46 23.60
N LYS A 113 -12.32 -18.80 23.66
CA LYS A 113 -12.42 -19.53 24.92
C LYS A 113 -11.05 -19.80 25.54
N THR A 114 -10.05 -20.03 24.70
CA THR A 114 -8.69 -20.32 25.16
C THR A 114 -7.80 -19.09 25.07
N GLU A 115 -6.78 -19.03 25.93
CA GLU A 115 -5.78 -17.97 25.86
C GLU A 115 -4.96 -18.04 24.57
N GLU A 116 -4.77 -19.24 23.99
CA GLU A 116 -4.10 -19.42 22.70
C GLU A 116 -4.91 -18.79 21.54
N GLU A 117 -6.23 -19.00 21.51
CA GLU A 117 -7.11 -18.38 20.50
C GLU A 117 -7.11 -16.85 20.62
N LYS A 118 -7.15 -16.33 21.86
CA LYS A 118 -7.07 -14.88 22.11
C LYS A 118 -5.73 -14.32 21.68
N ASP A 119 -4.62 -15.00 22.00
CA ASP A 119 -3.28 -14.54 21.66
C ASP A 119 -3.01 -14.57 20.16
N ASP A 120 -3.47 -15.61 19.45
CA ASP A 120 -3.45 -15.61 17.97
C ASP A 120 -4.23 -14.42 17.45
N PHE A 121 -5.44 -14.18 17.95
CA PHE A 121 -6.26 -13.04 17.52
C PHE A 121 -5.55 -11.70 17.74
N TYR A 122 -4.99 -11.43 18.92
CA TYR A 122 -4.23 -10.19 19.16
C TYR A 122 -3.05 -10.02 18.19
N SER A 123 -2.33 -11.11 17.93
CA SER A 123 -1.23 -11.14 16.97
C SER A 123 -1.72 -10.86 15.52
N GLN A 124 -2.91 -11.33 15.13
CA GLN A 124 -3.54 -10.95 13.86
C GLN A 124 -3.88 -9.46 13.80
N LEU A 125 -4.41 -8.87 14.88
CA LEU A 125 -4.72 -7.44 14.95
C LEU A 125 -3.47 -6.58 14.81
N LYS A 126 -2.36 -6.98 15.45
CA LYS A 126 -1.07 -6.30 15.32
C LYS A 126 -0.48 -6.40 13.92
N ALA A 127 -0.61 -7.56 13.26
CA ALA A 127 -0.24 -7.70 11.86
C ALA A 127 -1.11 -6.85 10.92
N ALA A 128 -2.41 -6.69 11.21
CA ALA A 128 -3.27 -5.76 10.47
C ALA A 128 -2.80 -4.31 10.65
N ALA A 129 -2.44 -3.91 11.86
CA ALA A 129 -1.85 -2.58 12.12
C ALA A 129 -0.51 -2.39 11.40
N GLU A 130 0.34 -3.43 11.34
CA GLU A 130 1.59 -3.41 10.56
C GLU A 130 1.32 -3.23 9.06
N SER A 131 0.21 -3.73 8.54
CA SER A 131 -0.17 -3.53 7.14
C SER A 131 -0.58 -2.10 6.81
N GLY A 132 -0.90 -1.29 7.82
CA GLY A 132 -1.54 0.01 7.68
C GLY A 132 -3.04 -0.06 7.38
N TRP A 133 -3.62 -1.27 7.26
CA TRP A 133 -5.04 -1.52 6.98
C TRP A 133 -5.75 -2.13 8.19
N ASP A 134 -5.70 -1.46 9.34
CA ASP A 134 -6.40 -1.81 10.57
C ASP A 134 -7.74 -1.05 10.68
N PHE A 135 -8.90 -1.63 10.39
CA PHE A 135 -9.11 -2.98 9.87
C PHE A 135 -9.82 -2.95 8.52
N SER A 136 -9.81 -4.12 7.86
CA SER A 136 -10.36 -4.33 6.53
C SER A 136 -10.79 -5.78 6.34
N SER A 137 -11.88 -5.97 5.60
CA SER A 137 -12.35 -7.24 5.05
C SER A 137 -11.29 -7.93 4.21
N ARG A 138 -10.30 -7.18 3.69
CA ARG A 138 -9.09 -7.70 3.05
C ARG A 138 -8.47 -8.85 3.83
N TRP A 139 -8.46 -8.73 5.15
CA TRP A 139 -7.81 -9.68 6.05
C TRP A 139 -8.73 -10.77 6.57
N PHE A 140 -10.03 -10.74 6.27
CA PHE A 140 -10.97 -11.74 6.78
C PHE A 140 -10.84 -13.04 5.98
N ILE A 141 -10.76 -14.16 6.69
CA ILE A 141 -10.91 -15.49 6.09
C ILE A 141 -12.03 -16.20 6.84
N LEU A 142 -13.22 -16.15 6.27
CA LEU A 142 -14.36 -16.94 6.70
C LEU A 142 -14.82 -17.82 5.53
N ASN A 143 -14.66 -19.14 5.67
CA ASN A 143 -14.97 -20.12 4.62
C ASN A 143 -14.29 -19.81 3.26
N GLY A 144 -13.04 -19.34 3.31
CA GLY A 144 -12.27 -18.96 2.11
C GLY A 144 -12.70 -17.64 1.47
N THR A 145 -13.49 -16.81 2.16
CA THR A 145 -13.97 -15.53 1.64
C THR A 145 -13.47 -14.33 2.45
N ASN A 146 -13.60 -13.11 1.90
CA ASN A 146 -13.39 -11.84 2.62
C ASN A 146 -14.60 -11.41 3.48
N GLN A 147 -15.60 -12.28 3.64
CA GLN A 147 -16.75 -12.00 4.48
C GLN A 147 -16.43 -12.22 5.96
N GLY A 148 -17.30 -11.72 6.84
CA GLY A 148 -17.21 -11.94 8.28
C GLY A 148 -17.08 -10.62 9.04
N ASN A 149 -16.30 -10.64 10.10
CA ASN A 149 -16.04 -9.49 10.96
C ASN A 149 -14.60 -9.56 11.50
N LEU A 150 -14.23 -8.64 12.38
CA LEU A 150 -12.90 -8.55 12.96
C LEU A 150 -12.36 -9.89 13.50
N THR A 151 -13.20 -10.74 14.09
CA THR A 151 -12.80 -12.06 14.62
C THR A 151 -12.38 -13.06 13.54
N SER A 152 -12.71 -12.78 12.27
CA SER A 152 -12.32 -13.55 11.09
C SER A 152 -10.96 -13.12 10.51
N THR A 153 -10.27 -12.15 11.12
CA THR A 153 -8.98 -11.63 10.66
C THR A 153 -7.87 -12.70 10.69
N LYS A 154 -7.19 -12.90 9.57
CA LYS A 154 -6.10 -13.87 9.36
C LYS A 154 -4.94 -13.29 8.54
N VAL A 155 -4.53 -12.06 8.82
CA VAL A 155 -3.44 -11.32 8.13
C VAL A 155 -2.17 -12.17 7.96
N LYS A 156 -1.73 -12.86 9.01
CA LYS A 156 -0.51 -13.69 9.00
C LYS A 156 -0.59 -14.87 8.01
N LYS A 157 -1.77 -15.15 7.47
CA LYS A 157 -2.05 -16.23 6.52
C LYS A 157 -2.36 -15.70 5.11
N ILE A 158 -2.15 -14.42 4.87
CA ILE A 158 -2.35 -13.78 3.56
C ILE A 158 -1.00 -13.26 3.07
N ILE A 159 -0.68 -13.51 1.80
CA ILE A 159 0.44 -12.89 1.08
C ILE A 159 -0.08 -11.62 0.39
N PRO A 160 0.28 -10.41 0.86
CA PRO A 160 -0.25 -9.18 0.31
C PRO A 160 0.49 -8.75 -0.96
N VAL A 161 -0.25 -8.34 -1.99
CA VAL A 161 0.30 -7.86 -3.27
C VAL A 161 1.16 -6.61 -3.09
N ASP A 162 0.66 -5.64 -2.34
CA ASP A 162 1.33 -4.37 -2.07
C ASP A 162 2.66 -4.55 -1.34
N LEU A 163 2.69 -5.36 -0.28
CA LEU A 163 3.94 -5.63 0.44
C LEU A 163 4.99 -6.24 -0.49
N ASN A 164 4.63 -7.25 -1.28
CA ASN A 164 5.58 -7.91 -2.17
C ASN A 164 6.03 -7.01 -3.33
N ALA A 165 5.13 -6.15 -3.83
CA ALA A 165 5.47 -5.11 -4.81
C ALA A 165 6.47 -4.10 -4.23
N MET A 166 6.37 -3.75 -2.94
CA MET A 166 7.31 -2.86 -2.25
C MET A 166 8.66 -3.52 -1.95
N ILE A 167 8.69 -4.82 -1.60
CA ILE A 167 9.95 -5.55 -1.42
C ILE A 167 10.75 -5.61 -2.73
N TYR A 168 10.08 -5.93 -3.85
CA TYR A 168 10.68 -5.80 -5.18
C TYR A 168 11.25 -4.40 -5.41
N TRP A 169 10.44 -3.37 -5.11
CA TRP A 169 10.83 -1.99 -5.37
C TRP A 169 12.08 -1.59 -4.59
N ASN A 170 12.14 -1.96 -3.32
CA ASN A 170 13.28 -1.67 -2.46
C ASN A 170 14.55 -2.36 -2.95
N ALA A 171 14.46 -3.62 -3.39
CA ALA A 171 15.58 -4.34 -3.99
C ALA A 171 16.04 -3.69 -5.31
N ASP A 172 15.11 -3.37 -6.21
CA ASP A 172 15.42 -2.72 -7.50
C ASP A 172 16.06 -1.33 -7.30
N LEU A 173 15.55 -0.53 -6.35
CA LEU A 173 16.13 0.76 -5.99
C LEU A 173 17.52 0.61 -5.37
N LEU A 174 17.74 -0.33 -4.47
CA LEU A 174 19.07 -0.61 -3.91
C LEU A 174 20.06 -1.03 -5.00
N SER A 175 19.63 -1.85 -5.97
CA SER A 175 20.46 -2.20 -7.12
C SER A 175 20.90 -0.95 -7.89
N LYS A 176 19.95 -0.05 -8.19
CA LYS A 176 20.20 1.22 -8.89
C LYS A 176 21.12 2.16 -8.10
N PHE A 177 20.89 2.28 -6.79
CA PHE A 177 21.72 3.09 -5.90
C PHE A 177 23.15 2.57 -5.83
N TYR A 178 23.33 1.27 -5.61
CA TYR A 178 24.66 0.68 -5.58
C TYR A 178 25.41 0.81 -6.90
N LYS A 179 24.71 0.66 -8.02
CA LYS A 179 25.28 0.94 -9.35
C LYS A 179 25.72 2.39 -9.48
N LYS A 180 24.91 3.34 -8.99
CA LYS A 180 25.22 4.77 -9.01
C LYS A 180 26.45 5.12 -8.16
N LEU A 181 26.64 4.43 -7.03
CA LEU A 181 27.81 4.58 -6.15
C LEU A 181 29.04 3.77 -6.62
N GLY A 182 28.94 3.05 -7.73
CA GLY A 182 30.06 2.28 -8.30
C GLY A 182 30.31 0.91 -7.66
N ASN A 183 29.45 0.45 -6.74
CA ASN A 183 29.53 -0.89 -6.17
C ASN A 183 28.75 -1.88 -7.03
N THR A 184 29.42 -2.45 -8.03
CA THR A 184 28.81 -3.38 -8.99
C THR A 184 28.41 -4.71 -8.38
N VAL A 185 29.11 -5.19 -7.35
CA VAL A 185 28.80 -6.46 -6.69
C VAL A 185 27.45 -6.38 -5.99
N LYS A 186 27.25 -5.36 -5.16
CA LYS A 186 25.96 -5.13 -4.48
C LYS A 186 24.84 -4.79 -5.46
N ALA A 187 25.16 -4.06 -6.53
CA ALA A 187 24.17 -3.79 -7.59
C ALA A 187 23.63 -5.08 -8.23
N ILE A 188 24.51 -6.05 -8.51
CA ILE A 188 24.13 -7.35 -9.06
C ILE A 188 23.33 -8.16 -8.03
N GLU A 189 23.79 -8.22 -6.77
CA GLU A 189 23.12 -8.91 -5.67
C GLU A 189 21.64 -8.49 -5.55
N TYR A 190 21.38 -7.19 -5.42
CA TYR A 190 20.01 -6.70 -5.31
C TYR A 190 19.22 -6.77 -6.62
N GLY A 191 19.90 -6.72 -7.76
CA GLY A 191 19.26 -6.92 -9.06
C GLY A 191 18.75 -8.36 -9.22
N LEU A 192 19.49 -9.35 -8.72
CA LEU A 192 19.06 -10.75 -8.70
C LEU A 192 17.90 -10.95 -7.72
N LEU A 193 17.98 -10.38 -6.51
CA LEU A 193 16.87 -10.42 -5.54
C LEU A 193 15.59 -9.83 -6.14
N ALA A 194 15.68 -8.67 -6.81
CA ALA A 194 14.53 -8.06 -7.47
C ALA A 194 13.97 -8.97 -8.58
N ALA A 195 14.81 -9.61 -9.38
CA ALA A 195 14.37 -10.53 -10.43
C ALA A 195 13.65 -11.77 -9.86
N GLU A 196 14.18 -12.35 -8.78
CA GLU A 196 13.55 -13.49 -8.07
C GLU A 196 12.19 -13.09 -7.49
N TRP A 197 12.10 -11.90 -6.87
CA TRP A 197 10.85 -11.40 -6.30
C TRP A 197 9.79 -11.10 -7.37
N LEU A 198 10.21 -10.54 -8.49
CA LEU A 198 9.34 -10.29 -9.64
C LEU A 198 8.73 -11.60 -10.17
N GLU A 199 9.54 -12.65 -10.29
CA GLU A 199 9.05 -13.97 -10.69
C GLU A 199 8.02 -14.51 -9.69
N ALA A 200 8.28 -14.40 -8.39
CA ALA A 200 7.35 -14.83 -7.35
C ALA A 200 6.01 -14.08 -7.41
N VAL A 201 6.04 -12.75 -7.55
CA VAL A 201 4.83 -11.91 -7.68
C VAL A 201 4.03 -12.31 -8.91
N GLU A 202 4.67 -12.49 -10.06
CA GLU A 202 4.00 -12.92 -11.29
C GLU A 202 3.41 -14.33 -11.13
N LYS A 203 4.16 -15.29 -10.57
CA LYS A 203 3.70 -16.68 -10.51
C LYS A 203 2.60 -16.91 -9.49
N ILE A 204 2.71 -16.29 -8.32
CA ILE A 204 1.80 -16.54 -7.20
C ILE A 204 0.62 -15.57 -7.20
N LEU A 205 0.84 -14.29 -7.53
CA LEU A 205 -0.14 -13.23 -7.29
C LEU A 205 -0.88 -12.77 -8.57
N TRP A 206 -0.28 -12.86 -9.76
CA TRP A 206 -0.99 -12.54 -11.01
C TRP A 206 -2.11 -13.54 -11.32
N HIS A 207 -3.34 -13.06 -11.48
CA HIS A 207 -4.49 -13.87 -11.88
C HIS A 207 -4.92 -13.55 -13.31
N GLU A 208 -4.62 -14.46 -14.25
CA GLU A 208 -4.88 -14.30 -15.69
C GLU A 208 -6.35 -13.91 -16.00
N GLU A 209 -7.31 -14.70 -15.51
CA GLU A 209 -8.73 -14.52 -15.86
C GLU A 209 -9.38 -13.27 -15.24
N VAL A 210 -8.91 -12.87 -14.05
CA VAL A 210 -9.35 -11.64 -13.39
C VAL A 210 -8.67 -10.43 -14.01
N GLY A 211 -7.42 -10.60 -14.46
CA GLY A 211 -6.63 -9.56 -15.09
C GLY A 211 -5.98 -8.60 -14.11
N ALA A 212 -5.68 -9.06 -12.89
CA ALA A 212 -5.03 -8.28 -11.84
C ALA A 212 -4.14 -9.15 -10.94
N TRP A 213 -3.25 -8.52 -10.19
CA TRP A 213 -2.59 -9.17 -9.06
C TRP A 213 -3.54 -9.22 -7.87
N LEU A 214 -3.58 -10.35 -7.17
CA LEU A 214 -4.47 -10.59 -6.05
C LEU A 214 -3.68 -11.14 -4.88
N ASP A 215 -4.09 -10.77 -3.66
CA ASP A 215 -3.54 -11.37 -2.44
C ASP A 215 -3.74 -12.89 -2.47
N TYR A 216 -2.84 -13.65 -1.84
CA TYR A 216 -2.91 -15.11 -1.80
C TYR A 216 -3.23 -15.61 -0.39
N ASP A 217 -4.25 -16.44 -0.28
CA ASP A 217 -4.69 -17.09 0.94
C ASP A 217 -3.91 -18.39 1.15
N LEU A 218 -3.09 -18.45 2.20
CA LEU A 218 -2.27 -19.63 2.52
C LEU A 218 -3.07 -20.78 3.13
N ILE A 219 -4.24 -20.51 3.72
CA ILE A 219 -5.10 -21.54 4.33
C ILE A 219 -5.81 -22.32 3.23
N ASN A 220 -6.42 -21.58 2.29
CA ASN A 220 -7.24 -22.16 1.23
C ASN A 220 -6.46 -22.35 -0.08
N GLN A 221 -5.18 -21.94 -0.11
CA GLN A 221 -4.26 -22.04 -1.25
C GLN A 221 -4.82 -21.42 -2.54
N MET A 222 -5.51 -20.28 -2.40
CA MET A 222 -6.20 -19.63 -3.50
C MET A 222 -5.92 -18.13 -3.53
N LYS A 223 -6.05 -17.54 -4.72
CA LYS A 223 -6.04 -16.09 -4.87
C LYS A 223 -7.36 -15.50 -4.40
N ARG A 224 -7.28 -14.34 -3.77
CA ARG A 224 -8.41 -13.62 -3.19
C ARG A 224 -8.99 -12.66 -4.23
N ASP A 225 -9.92 -13.15 -5.04
CA ASP A 225 -10.56 -12.40 -6.13
C ASP A 225 -11.57 -11.35 -5.62
N TYR A 226 -11.01 -10.30 -5.05
CA TYR A 226 -11.73 -9.15 -4.50
C TYR A 226 -11.04 -7.88 -4.95
N PHE A 227 -11.83 -6.81 -5.13
CA PHE A 227 -11.27 -5.53 -5.49
C PHE A 227 -10.63 -4.83 -4.30
N TYR A 228 -9.34 -4.55 -4.43
CA TYR A 228 -8.57 -3.64 -3.58
C TYR A 228 -7.63 -2.79 -4.46
N PRO A 229 -7.47 -1.48 -4.20
CA PRO A 229 -6.49 -0.64 -4.88
C PRO A 229 -5.06 -1.18 -4.84
N SER A 230 -4.69 -1.88 -3.76
CA SER A 230 -3.40 -2.55 -3.60
C SER A 230 -3.12 -3.61 -4.68
N ASN A 231 -4.14 -4.16 -5.34
CA ASN A 231 -3.99 -5.08 -6.47
C ASN A 231 -3.20 -4.46 -7.64
N LEU A 232 -3.16 -3.13 -7.72
CA LEU A 232 -2.43 -2.37 -8.74
C LEU A 232 -1.06 -1.87 -8.25
N ALA A 233 -0.66 -2.18 -7.00
CA ALA A 233 0.65 -1.80 -6.48
C ALA A 233 1.84 -2.26 -7.36
N PRO A 234 1.81 -3.41 -8.05
CA PRO A 234 2.88 -3.79 -8.97
C PRO A 234 3.08 -2.79 -10.12
N LEU A 235 2.02 -2.12 -10.60
CA LEU A 235 2.20 -1.02 -11.57
C LEU A 235 2.90 0.18 -10.96
N TRP A 236 2.49 0.55 -9.74
CA TRP A 236 3.02 1.69 -9.02
C TRP A 236 4.52 1.53 -8.73
N THR A 237 4.93 0.33 -8.32
CA THR A 237 6.33 0.02 -8.00
C THR A 237 7.17 -0.43 -9.19
N GLY A 238 6.54 -0.74 -10.33
CA GLY A 238 7.22 -1.31 -11.49
C GLY A 238 7.50 -2.81 -11.37
N CYS A 239 6.87 -3.51 -10.43
CA CYS A 239 6.98 -4.96 -10.21
C CYS A 239 6.19 -5.77 -11.27
N TYR A 240 6.49 -5.56 -12.55
CA TYR A 240 5.93 -6.34 -13.64
C TYR A 240 6.94 -6.40 -14.80
N ASP A 241 6.77 -7.35 -15.72
CA ASP A 241 7.62 -7.42 -16.91
C ASP A 241 7.34 -6.22 -17.84
N PRO A 242 8.29 -5.28 -18.02
CA PRO A 242 8.08 -4.11 -18.86
C PRO A 242 7.84 -4.48 -20.34
N ALA A 243 8.31 -5.65 -20.81
CA ALA A 243 8.04 -6.12 -22.16
C ALA A 243 6.56 -6.49 -22.38
N ARG A 244 5.84 -6.82 -21.30
CA ARG A 244 4.41 -7.17 -21.29
C ARG A 244 3.52 -6.02 -20.86
N LYS A 245 4.02 -4.78 -20.85
CA LYS A 245 3.26 -3.58 -20.45
C LYS A 245 1.86 -3.47 -21.09
N ALA A 246 1.77 -3.63 -22.42
CA ALA A 246 0.49 -3.52 -23.14
C ALA A 246 -0.48 -4.66 -22.76
N TYR A 247 0.07 -5.84 -22.48
CA TYR A 247 -0.69 -6.99 -22.01
C TYR A 247 -1.32 -6.71 -20.64
N TYR A 248 -0.55 -6.23 -19.65
CA TYR A 248 -1.08 -5.91 -18.32
C TYR A 248 -2.10 -4.76 -18.37
N LEU A 249 -1.82 -3.73 -19.18
CA LEU A 249 -2.74 -2.60 -19.35
C LEU A 249 -4.13 -3.07 -19.80
N GLY A 250 -4.22 -3.91 -20.83
CA GLY A 250 -5.51 -4.38 -21.34
C GLY A 250 -6.33 -5.12 -20.30
N HIS A 251 -5.68 -5.99 -19.53
CA HIS A 251 -6.31 -6.77 -18.45
C HIS A 251 -6.77 -5.87 -17.30
N LEU A 252 -5.94 -4.92 -16.87
CA LEU A 252 -6.24 -4.04 -15.75
C LEU A 252 -7.35 -3.03 -16.05
N LEU A 253 -7.39 -2.49 -17.27
CA LEU A 253 -8.50 -1.62 -17.69
C LEU A 253 -9.84 -2.38 -17.69
N GLU A 254 -9.84 -3.63 -18.16
CA GLU A 254 -11.04 -4.47 -18.12
C GLU A 254 -11.41 -4.84 -16.67
N TYR A 255 -10.43 -5.13 -15.82
CA TYR A 255 -10.63 -5.37 -14.39
C TYR A 255 -11.28 -4.16 -13.68
N LEU A 256 -10.78 -2.95 -13.90
CA LEU A 256 -11.35 -1.72 -13.35
C LEU A 256 -12.76 -1.44 -13.89
N ARG A 257 -13.02 -1.76 -15.15
CA ARG A 257 -14.35 -1.66 -15.76
C ARG A 257 -15.33 -2.66 -15.13
N ARG A 258 -14.94 -3.93 -15.01
CA ARG A 258 -15.77 -5.02 -14.47
C ARG A 258 -16.10 -4.86 -12.99
N SER A 259 -15.13 -4.38 -12.20
CA SER A 259 -15.32 -4.10 -10.78
C SER A 259 -16.29 -2.94 -10.52
N LYS A 260 -16.59 -2.12 -11.54
CA LYS A 260 -17.49 -0.95 -11.45
C LYS A 260 -17.07 0.08 -10.40
N VAL A 261 -15.82 0.08 -9.97
CA VAL A 261 -15.29 0.99 -8.94
C VAL A 261 -15.29 2.46 -9.38
N MET A 262 -15.41 2.69 -10.68
CA MET A 262 -15.49 4.03 -11.29
C MET A 262 -16.87 4.69 -11.15
N VAL A 263 -17.90 3.98 -10.67
CA VAL A 263 -19.26 4.56 -10.51
C VAL A 263 -19.36 5.53 -9.34
N ASN A 264 -18.51 5.36 -8.33
CA ASN A 264 -18.44 6.21 -7.14
C ASN A 264 -18.08 7.66 -7.54
N GLU A 265 -18.92 8.62 -7.12
CA GLU A 265 -18.80 10.01 -7.55
C GLU A 265 -17.66 10.76 -6.84
N GLY A 266 -17.45 10.46 -5.56
CA GLY A 266 -16.45 11.11 -4.73
C GLY A 266 -15.03 10.66 -5.04
N ALA A 267 -14.76 9.36 -4.92
CA ALA A 267 -13.43 8.81 -5.06
C ALA A 267 -13.50 7.32 -5.39
N LEU A 268 -12.36 6.70 -5.72
CA LEU A 268 -12.30 5.26 -5.87
C LEU A 268 -12.32 4.61 -4.46
N PRO A 269 -13.24 3.69 -4.17
CA PRO A 269 -13.38 3.10 -2.84
C PRO A 269 -12.23 2.13 -2.52
N THR A 270 -12.00 1.93 -1.23
CA THR A 270 -10.95 1.01 -0.75
C THR A 270 -11.26 -0.44 -1.08
N THR A 271 -12.54 -0.81 -1.04
CA THR A 271 -13.06 -2.16 -1.30
C THR A 271 -14.48 -2.01 -1.85
N LEU A 272 -15.16 -3.11 -2.16
CA LEU A 272 -16.60 -3.12 -2.44
C LEU A 272 -17.41 -3.74 -1.29
N GLU A 273 -16.76 -3.99 -0.15
CA GLU A 273 -17.33 -4.72 0.98
C GLU A 273 -17.82 -3.77 2.07
N HIS A 274 -19.04 -4.00 2.57
CA HIS A 274 -19.68 -3.17 3.59
C HIS A 274 -19.46 -3.76 4.99
N SER A 275 -18.20 -3.88 5.41
CA SER A 275 -17.85 -4.51 6.69
C SER A 275 -18.10 -3.64 7.92
N GLY A 276 -18.15 -2.31 7.74
CA GLY A 276 -18.15 -1.33 8.83
C GLY A 276 -16.75 -0.91 9.30
N GLU A 277 -15.69 -1.57 8.80
CA GLU A 277 -14.31 -1.21 9.10
C GLU A 277 -13.85 0.01 8.29
N GLN A 278 -12.80 0.68 8.76
CA GLN A 278 -12.36 1.95 8.16
C GLN A 278 -11.63 1.80 6.81
N TRP A 279 -10.98 0.66 6.58
CA TRP A 279 -10.35 0.32 5.30
C TRP A 279 -11.27 -0.55 4.43
N ASP A 280 -12.55 -0.17 4.36
CA ASP A 280 -13.60 -0.81 3.58
C ASP A 280 -14.57 0.21 2.97
N TYR A 281 -15.48 -0.26 2.12
CA TYR A 281 -16.53 0.57 1.54
C TYR A 281 -17.40 1.23 2.65
N PRO A 282 -17.76 2.52 2.53
CA PRO A 282 -17.56 3.41 1.38
C PRO A 282 -16.29 4.25 1.46
N ASN A 283 -15.33 3.96 2.33
CA ASN A 283 -14.18 4.84 2.54
C ASN A 283 -13.17 4.79 1.38
N ALA A 284 -12.58 5.95 1.10
CA ALA A 284 -11.48 6.15 0.18
C ALA A 284 -10.31 6.87 0.89
N TRP A 285 -9.11 6.34 0.69
CA TRP A 285 -7.89 6.83 1.34
C TRP A 285 -6.89 7.36 0.33
N ALA A 286 -6.19 8.43 0.68
CA ALA A 286 -5.22 9.08 -0.21
C ALA A 286 -4.13 8.13 -0.74
N PRO A 287 -3.51 7.26 0.09
CA PRO A 287 -2.51 6.29 -0.40
C PRO A 287 -3.08 5.34 -1.46
N ASN A 288 -4.33 4.89 -1.31
CA ASN A 288 -5.00 4.03 -2.28
C ASN A 288 -5.25 4.74 -3.61
N GLN A 289 -5.60 6.03 -3.57
CA GLN A 289 -5.71 6.82 -4.79
C GLN A 289 -4.34 6.97 -5.48
N ALA A 290 -3.29 7.24 -4.70
CA ALA A 290 -1.93 7.39 -5.23
C ALA A 290 -1.45 6.12 -5.93
N ILE A 291 -1.62 4.93 -5.32
CA ILE A 291 -1.24 3.64 -5.91
C ILE A 291 -1.85 3.47 -7.30
N ILE A 292 -3.17 3.66 -7.44
CA ILE A 292 -3.84 3.44 -8.73
C ILE A 292 -3.48 4.54 -9.73
N ILE A 293 -3.58 5.81 -9.34
CA ILE A 293 -3.38 6.94 -10.27
C ILE A 293 -1.95 6.94 -10.78
N GLN A 294 -0.96 6.85 -9.89
CA GLN A 294 0.45 6.87 -10.27
C GLN A 294 0.86 5.55 -10.96
N GLY A 295 0.27 4.42 -10.57
CA GLY A 295 0.48 3.15 -11.27
C GLY A 295 0.03 3.20 -12.73
N LEU A 296 -1.17 3.75 -12.99
CA LEU A 296 -1.68 3.96 -14.34
C LEU A 296 -0.82 4.97 -15.12
N GLN A 297 -0.48 6.10 -14.49
CA GLN A 297 0.39 7.13 -15.08
C GLN A 297 1.74 6.54 -15.56
N ARG A 298 2.36 5.67 -14.75
CA ARG A 298 3.66 5.03 -15.07
C ARG A 298 3.61 4.14 -16.32
N LEU A 299 2.43 3.71 -16.76
CA LEU A 299 2.32 2.96 -18.01
C LEU A 299 2.67 3.85 -19.21
N GLY A 300 2.38 5.15 -19.15
CA GLY A 300 2.74 6.11 -20.20
C GLY A 300 1.96 5.91 -21.51
N THR A 301 0.82 5.21 -21.46
CA THR A 301 -0.11 5.09 -22.59
C THR A 301 -1.21 6.12 -22.46
N ARG A 302 -1.78 6.55 -23.59
CA ARG A 302 -2.85 7.55 -23.59
C ARG A 302 -4.07 7.07 -22.81
N GLU A 303 -4.44 5.81 -22.99
CA GLU A 303 -5.62 5.20 -22.35
C GLU A 303 -5.46 5.12 -20.82
N ALA A 304 -4.25 4.80 -20.33
CA ALA A 304 -3.97 4.79 -18.89
C ALA A 304 -3.93 6.21 -18.32
N GLU A 305 -3.31 7.14 -19.03
CA GLU A 305 -3.22 8.56 -18.65
C GLU A 305 -4.61 9.21 -18.56
N GLU A 306 -5.50 8.91 -19.50
CA GLU A 306 -6.89 9.41 -19.47
C GLU A 306 -7.65 8.90 -18.24
N MET A 307 -7.48 7.62 -17.88
CA MET A 307 -8.09 7.04 -16.68
C MET A 307 -7.47 7.62 -15.40
N ALA A 308 -6.15 7.74 -15.34
CA ALA A 308 -5.43 8.34 -14.22
C ALA A 308 -5.86 9.79 -14.00
N ALA A 309 -6.00 10.59 -15.07
CA ALA A 309 -6.49 11.96 -15.00
C ALA A 309 -7.95 12.05 -14.52
N GLN A 310 -8.82 11.13 -14.92
CA GLN A 310 -10.20 11.07 -14.41
C GLN A 310 -10.25 10.78 -12.91
N LEU A 311 -9.49 9.78 -12.46
CA LEU A 311 -9.36 9.44 -11.03
C LEU A 311 -8.77 10.60 -10.21
N ALA A 312 -7.71 11.22 -10.72
CA ALA A 312 -7.08 12.38 -10.11
C ALA A 312 -8.07 13.54 -9.99
N SER A 313 -8.84 13.82 -11.05
CA SER A 313 -9.86 14.88 -11.05
C SER A 313 -10.94 14.62 -10.02
N LYS A 314 -11.42 13.37 -9.87
CA LYS A 314 -12.40 13.01 -8.84
C LYS A 314 -11.85 13.25 -7.44
N TRP A 315 -10.65 12.73 -7.15
CA TRP A 315 -10.04 12.86 -5.84
C TRP A 315 -9.78 14.33 -5.46
N VAL A 316 -9.19 15.10 -6.37
CA VAL A 316 -8.91 16.53 -6.16
C VAL A 316 -10.21 17.32 -5.98
N TYR A 317 -11.24 17.07 -6.79
CA TYR A 317 -12.52 17.74 -6.68
C TYR A 317 -13.20 17.43 -5.34
N THR A 318 -13.23 16.16 -4.92
CA THR A 318 -13.80 15.75 -3.62
C THR A 318 -13.08 16.40 -2.45
N ASN A 319 -11.76 16.44 -2.46
CA ASN A 319 -10.99 17.12 -1.42
C ASN A 319 -11.25 18.63 -1.41
N TYR A 320 -11.28 19.26 -2.59
CA TYR A 320 -11.58 20.68 -2.72
C TYR A 320 -12.99 21.03 -2.19
N ARG A 321 -14.01 20.24 -2.52
CA ARG A 321 -15.38 20.43 -2.03
C ARG A 321 -15.45 20.30 -0.51
N GLY A 322 -14.81 19.27 0.05
CA GLY A 322 -14.75 19.09 1.50
C GLY A 322 -14.06 20.25 2.20
N PHE A 323 -12.97 20.74 1.63
CA PHE A 323 -12.26 21.90 2.14
C PHE A 323 -13.06 23.20 2.00
N GLU A 324 -13.73 23.44 0.87
CA GLU A 324 -14.55 24.63 0.66
C GLU A 324 -15.71 24.70 1.66
N GLU A 325 -16.34 23.57 1.95
CA GLU A 325 -17.51 23.51 2.85
C GLU A 325 -17.12 23.57 4.33
N THR A 326 -15.97 23.00 4.71
CA THR A 326 -15.62 22.80 6.12
C THR A 326 -14.37 23.54 6.59
N GLY A 327 -13.55 24.05 5.66
CA GLY A 327 -12.23 24.61 5.93
C GLY A 327 -11.17 23.57 6.30
N LYS A 328 -11.44 22.28 6.09
CA LYS A 328 -10.62 21.16 6.61
C LYS A 328 -10.36 20.12 5.52
N MET A 329 -9.24 19.40 5.69
CA MET A 329 -8.89 18.22 4.89
C MET A 329 -9.04 16.99 5.78
N PHE A 330 -9.66 15.91 5.30
CA PHE A 330 -9.90 14.72 6.11
C PHE A 330 -8.82 13.64 5.92
N GLU A 331 -8.67 12.78 6.92
CA GLU A 331 -7.88 11.55 6.87
C GLU A 331 -8.32 10.63 5.73
N LYS A 332 -9.63 10.47 5.57
CA LYS A 332 -10.31 9.61 4.61
C LYS A 332 -11.62 10.26 4.18
N TYR A 333 -12.08 9.92 2.97
CA TYR A 333 -13.29 10.49 2.36
C TYR A 333 -14.30 9.40 2.06
N ASN A 334 -15.56 9.79 1.93
CA ASN A 334 -16.59 8.92 1.40
C ASN A 334 -16.44 8.85 -0.13
N SER A 335 -16.34 7.64 -0.67
CA SER A 335 -16.22 7.40 -2.11
C SER A 335 -17.50 7.72 -2.88
N GLU A 336 -18.67 7.57 -2.28
CA GLU A 336 -19.97 7.83 -2.90
C GLU A 336 -20.30 9.31 -2.93
N LEU A 337 -19.89 10.06 -1.91
CA LEU A 337 -20.32 11.44 -1.68
C LEU A 337 -19.14 12.41 -1.82
N VAL A 338 -19.20 13.24 -2.86
CA VAL A 338 -18.25 14.33 -3.09
C VAL A 338 -18.17 15.24 -1.85
N GLY A 339 -16.96 15.60 -1.43
CA GLY A 339 -16.71 16.52 -0.31
C GLY A 339 -16.86 15.92 1.09
N SER A 340 -17.47 14.75 1.22
CA SER A 340 -17.78 14.18 2.53
C SER A 340 -16.60 13.39 3.10
N GLY A 341 -16.31 13.58 4.39
CA GLY A 341 -15.38 12.74 5.13
C GLY A 341 -15.90 11.30 5.25
N GLY A 342 -14.97 10.34 5.37
CA GLY A 342 -15.28 8.93 5.64
C GLY A 342 -15.56 8.66 7.12
N GLY A 343 -15.77 7.40 7.47
CA GLY A 343 -16.09 6.94 8.83
C GLY A 343 -15.63 5.52 9.12
N GLY A 344 -16.26 4.83 10.08
CA GLY A 344 -15.98 3.43 10.42
C GLY A 344 -14.69 3.21 11.22
N GLY A 345 -14.50 1.98 11.67
CA GLY A 345 -13.38 1.57 12.52
C GLY A 345 -13.52 2.00 14.00
N GLU A 346 -12.38 2.00 14.72
CA GLU A 346 -12.35 2.13 16.18
C GLU A 346 -12.38 3.57 16.71
N TYR A 347 -12.23 4.58 15.84
CA TYR A 347 -12.12 5.99 16.25
C TYR A 347 -12.72 6.98 15.26
N ALA A 348 -12.96 8.21 15.72
CA ALA A 348 -13.54 9.29 14.91
C ALA A 348 -12.56 9.80 13.83
N PRO A 349 -13.04 10.20 12.65
CA PRO A 349 -12.19 10.73 11.57
C PRO A 349 -11.28 11.88 12.02
N GLN A 350 -10.04 11.89 11.51
CA GLN A 350 -9.03 12.92 11.82
C GLN A 350 -8.96 14.02 10.73
N GLU A 351 -8.45 15.19 11.09
CA GLU A 351 -8.42 16.40 10.25
C GLU A 351 -6.99 16.90 9.96
N GLY A 352 -6.81 17.68 8.89
CA GLY A 352 -5.53 18.28 8.46
C GLY A 352 -4.55 17.31 7.78
N PHE A 353 -4.99 16.12 7.43
CA PHE A 353 -4.15 14.92 7.42
C PHE A 353 -2.99 14.91 6.40
N GLY A 354 -1.80 14.48 6.85
CA GLY A 354 -0.54 14.57 6.11
C GLY A 354 -0.53 13.90 4.74
N TRP A 355 -0.94 12.63 4.64
CA TRP A 355 -0.97 11.94 3.33
C TRP A 355 -1.99 12.55 2.38
N THR A 356 -3.06 13.15 2.89
CA THR A 356 -4.15 13.68 2.05
C THR A 356 -3.61 14.91 1.36
N ASN A 357 -2.99 15.79 2.14
CA ASN A 357 -2.34 16.99 1.63
C ASN A 357 -1.21 16.63 0.67
N GLY A 358 -0.37 15.64 1.01
CA GLY A 358 0.74 15.19 0.16
C GLY A 358 0.28 14.72 -1.22
N VAL A 359 -0.69 13.81 -1.26
CA VAL A 359 -1.24 13.29 -2.53
C VAL A 359 -1.92 14.40 -3.33
N ILE A 360 -2.64 15.32 -2.67
CA ILE A 360 -3.26 16.46 -3.37
C ILE A 360 -2.19 17.36 -4.01
N PHE A 361 -1.07 17.63 -3.34
CA PHE A 361 0.02 18.40 -3.95
C PHE A 361 0.62 17.70 -5.16
N GLU A 362 0.89 16.39 -5.08
CA GLU A 362 1.43 15.64 -6.23
C GLU A 362 0.47 15.65 -7.43
N LEU A 363 -0.84 15.46 -7.19
CA LEU A 363 -1.83 15.46 -8.26
C LEU A 363 -2.06 16.85 -8.86
N LEU A 364 -2.02 17.91 -8.04
CA LEU A 364 -2.12 19.28 -8.55
C LEU A 364 -0.89 19.68 -9.37
N ASP A 365 0.31 19.28 -8.95
CA ASP A 365 1.53 19.54 -9.70
C ASP A 365 1.51 18.85 -11.08
N TYR A 366 1.16 17.56 -11.10
CA TYR A 366 1.17 16.78 -12.34
C TYR A 366 -0.05 17.04 -13.24
N TYR A 367 -1.25 17.05 -12.66
CA TYR A 367 -2.52 17.14 -13.41
C TYR A 367 -3.18 18.53 -13.39
N GLY A 368 -2.63 19.52 -12.68
CA GLY A 368 -3.27 20.83 -12.49
C GLY A 368 -3.73 21.51 -13.79
N ARG A 369 -2.98 21.33 -14.88
CA ARG A 369 -3.33 21.86 -16.22
C ARG A 369 -4.59 21.24 -16.84
N TYR A 370 -4.99 20.04 -16.40
CA TYR A 370 -6.18 19.34 -16.86
C TYR A 370 -7.41 19.70 -16.04
N PHE A 371 -7.22 20.20 -14.82
CA PHE A 371 -8.30 20.61 -13.94
C PHE A 371 -8.88 21.95 -14.38
N ARG A 372 -10.21 22.05 -14.37
CA ARG A 372 -10.94 23.31 -14.60
C ARG A 372 -11.75 23.63 -13.36
N SER A 373 -11.93 24.91 -13.06
CA SER A 373 -12.77 25.38 -11.94
C SER A 373 -14.24 24.97 -12.03
N THR A 374 -14.66 24.43 -13.18
CA THR A 374 -16.01 23.92 -13.42
C THR A 374 -15.91 22.50 -13.98
N ASN A 375 -16.72 21.58 -13.45
CA ASN A 375 -16.77 20.11 -13.69
C ASN A 375 -17.05 19.65 -15.14
N ARG A 376 -16.66 20.40 -16.17
CA ARG A 376 -16.75 19.98 -17.57
C ARG A 376 -15.36 19.71 -18.12
N VAL A 377 -15.00 18.43 -18.18
CA VAL A 377 -13.94 17.96 -19.07
C VAL A 377 -14.32 18.37 -20.49
N GLY A 378 -13.70 19.45 -20.96
CA GLY A 378 -13.90 19.91 -22.32
C GLY A 378 -13.12 19.00 -23.27
N ASN A 379 -13.84 18.23 -24.07
CA ASN A 379 -13.29 17.62 -25.30
C ASN A 379 -12.53 18.71 -26.07
N LYS A 380 -11.20 18.63 -26.11
CA LYS A 380 -10.42 19.32 -27.13
C LYS A 380 -10.58 18.54 -28.42
N ARG A 381 -11.56 18.95 -29.23
CA ARG A 381 -11.43 18.91 -30.69
C ARG A 381 -10.68 20.18 -31.10
N GLY A 382 -9.63 20.04 -31.89
CA GLY A 382 -8.79 21.11 -32.40
C GLY A 382 -7.36 20.64 -32.48
#